data_AF-A0A957Q5V1-F1
#
_entry.id   AF-A0A957Q5V1-F1
#
_cell.length_a   1.000
_cell.length_b   1.000
_cell.length_c   1.000
_cell.angle_alpha   90.00
_cell.angle_beta   90.00
_cell.angle_gamma   90.00
#
_symmetry.space_group_name_H-M   'P 1'
#
loop_
_entity.id
_entity.type
_entity.pdbx_description
1 polymer ?
#
loop_
_entity_poly.entity_id
_entity_poly.type
_entity_poly.pdbx_seq_one_letter_code
_entity_poly.pdbx_strand_id
1 'polypeptide(L)'
;AIFGEVTYHAAYEPKRAVRTQRYNYIRRYDGRQRPVLPNCDDGTSKDLWLVNGWATRSFAEEQLYDLLFDSNEANSVAEDAAYIDVLALMRRRLDEWMSATDDPLLQSAPVPMPAEAVVNDPDGLSPRETPSVATHKHPTA
;
A
#
# COMPACT_ATOMS: atom_id res chain seq x y z
N ALA A 1 11.84 -14.90 6.23
CA ALA A 1 10.70 -13.95 6.31
C ALA A 1 9.85 -14.14 5.06
N ILE A 2 8.60 -13.68 5.08
CA ILE A 2 7.73 -13.65 3.90
C ILE A 2 7.67 -12.20 3.44
N PHE A 3 7.79 -11.97 2.13
CA PHE A 3 7.72 -10.65 1.52
C PHE A 3 6.49 -10.56 0.62
N GLY A 4 5.89 -9.39 0.54
CA GLY A 4 4.70 -9.15 -0.27
C GLY A 4 4.73 -7.76 -0.88
N GLU A 5 4.11 -7.63 -2.05
CA GLU A 5 4.08 -6.39 -2.82
C GLU A 5 2.72 -6.17 -3.48
N VAL A 6 2.32 -4.91 -3.58
CA VAL A 6 1.25 -4.42 -4.44
C VAL A 6 1.83 -3.20 -5.16
N THR A 7 1.68 -3.13 -6.48
CA THR A 7 2.00 -1.89 -7.23
C THR A 7 0.70 -1.30 -7.78
N TYR A 8 -0.06 -2.13 -8.48
CA TYR A 8 -1.42 -1.85 -8.92
C TYR A 8 -2.35 -2.96 -8.43
N HIS A 9 -3.61 -2.63 -8.15
CA HIS A 9 -4.69 -3.59 -7.98
C HIS A 9 -5.82 -3.29 -8.98
N ALA A 10 -6.74 -2.40 -8.61
CA ALA A 10 -7.66 -1.73 -9.55
C ALA A 10 -7.16 -0.31 -9.88
N ALA A 11 -6.60 0.37 -8.88
CA ALA A 11 -5.87 1.62 -8.97
C ALA A 11 -4.41 1.45 -8.49
N TYR A 12 -3.58 2.48 -8.73
CA TYR A 12 -2.22 2.53 -8.21
C TYR A 12 -2.23 2.64 -6.69
N GLU A 13 -1.54 1.73 -6.00
CA GLU A 13 -1.40 1.72 -4.54
C GLU A 13 -0.11 0.97 -4.14
N PRO A 14 1.08 1.53 -4.44
CA PRO A 14 2.35 0.88 -4.24
C PRO A 14 2.63 0.65 -2.74
N LYS A 15 2.71 -0.63 -2.37
CA LYS A 15 3.00 -1.12 -1.02
C LYS A 15 4.01 -2.24 -1.07
N ARG A 16 4.89 -2.28 -0.08
CA ARG A 16 5.80 -3.42 0.17
C ARG A 16 5.70 -3.83 1.62
N ALA A 17 5.82 -5.13 1.87
CA ALA A 17 5.68 -5.69 3.20
C ALA A 17 6.71 -6.79 3.46
N VAL A 18 7.14 -6.88 4.73
CA VAL A 18 7.92 -8.02 5.24
C VAL A 18 7.28 -8.51 6.53
N ARG A 19 6.99 -9.81 6.54
CA ARG A 19 6.41 -10.54 7.66
C ARG A 19 7.39 -11.56 8.22
N THR A 20 7.51 -11.57 9.53
CA THR A 20 8.19 -12.61 10.32
C THR A 20 7.16 -13.35 11.17
N GLN A 21 7.60 -14.31 12.00
CA GLN A 21 6.68 -14.96 12.92
C GLN A 21 6.03 -13.98 13.92
N ARG A 22 6.76 -12.93 14.33
CA ARG A 22 6.29 -11.99 15.37
C ARG A 22 5.91 -10.61 14.83
N TYR A 23 6.50 -10.15 13.74
CA TYR A 23 6.27 -8.79 13.25
C TYR A 23 5.80 -8.77 11.80
N ASN A 24 4.85 -7.89 11.50
CA ASN A 24 4.51 -7.50 10.13
C ASN A 24 4.82 -6.02 9.93
N TYR A 25 5.56 -5.70 8.88
CA TYR A 25 5.90 -4.34 8.51
C TYR A 25 5.43 -4.06 7.11
N ILE A 26 4.74 -2.93 6.91
CA ILE A 26 4.19 -2.48 5.63
C ILE A 26 4.65 -1.03 5.41
N ARG A 27 5.14 -0.74 4.21
CA ARG A 27 5.46 0.63 3.75
C ARG A 27 4.70 0.94 2.47
N ARG A 28 4.13 2.14 2.41
CA ARG A 28 3.45 2.74 1.25
C ARG A 28 4.40 3.71 0.55
N TYR A 29 4.28 3.85 -0.77
CA TYR A 29 5.23 4.63 -1.57
C TYR A 29 4.59 5.73 -2.43
N ASP A 30 3.29 5.97 -2.29
CA ASP A 30 2.53 6.96 -3.06
C ASP A 30 2.26 8.27 -2.28
N GLY A 31 2.75 8.37 -1.04
CA GLY A 31 2.47 9.51 -0.16
C GLY A 31 1.00 9.65 0.26
N ARG A 32 0.15 8.67 -0.09
CA ARG A 32 -1.28 8.71 0.19
C ARG A 32 -1.53 8.31 1.64
N GLN A 33 -2.30 9.14 2.34
CA GLN A 33 -2.69 8.90 3.73
C GLN A 33 -4.14 8.44 3.88
N ARG A 34 -4.88 8.23 2.79
CA ARG A 34 -6.29 7.81 2.80
C ARG A 34 -6.49 6.58 1.92
N PRO A 35 -7.55 5.78 2.13
CA PRO A 35 -7.79 4.57 1.34
C PRO A 35 -7.87 4.85 -0.16
N VAL A 36 -7.43 3.86 -0.94
CA VAL A 36 -7.73 3.76 -2.37
C VAL A 36 -9.04 2.97 -2.48
N LEU A 37 -10.16 3.68 -2.43
CA LEU A 37 -11.50 3.10 -2.38
C LEU A 37 -11.88 2.21 -3.58
N PRO A 38 -11.40 2.43 -4.83
CA PRO A 38 -11.74 1.54 -5.92
C PRO A 38 -11.00 0.20 -5.83
N ASN A 39 -10.00 0.04 -4.93
CA ASN A 39 -9.37 -1.25 -4.64
C ASN A 39 -10.24 -2.14 -3.73
N CYS A 40 -11.46 -1.71 -3.39
CA CYS A 40 -12.43 -2.49 -2.63
C CYS A 40 -13.74 -2.58 -3.41
N ASP A 41 -14.24 -3.80 -3.58
CA ASP A 41 -15.49 -4.07 -4.27
C ASP A 41 -16.69 -3.38 -3.61
N ASP A 42 -17.66 -3.03 -4.44
CA ASP A 42 -18.93 -2.48 -3.98
C ASP A 42 -19.75 -3.54 -3.24
N GLY A 43 -20.35 -3.14 -2.13
CA GLY A 43 -21.19 -4.02 -1.32
C GLY A 43 -21.66 -3.34 -0.04
N THR A 44 -22.62 -3.97 0.63
CA THR A 44 -23.28 -3.41 1.82
C THR A 44 -22.31 -3.08 2.95
N SER A 45 -21.24 -3.86 3.11
CA SER A 45 -20.18 -3.58 4.09
C SER A 45 -19.38 -2.32 3.76
N LYS A 46 -19.08 -2.09 2.48
CA LYS A 46 -18.39 -0.88 2.01
C LYS A 46 -19.28 0.35 2.19
N ASP A 47 -20.57 0.25 1.84
CA ASP A 47 -21.53 1.33 2.04
C ASP A 47 -21.59 1.74 3.52
N LEU A 48 -21.67 0.76 4.43
CA LEU A 48 -21.64 1.00 5.86
C LEU A 48 -20.35 1.71 6.31
N TRP A 49 -19.19 1.30 5.80
CA TRP A 49 -17.92 1.95 6.14
C TRP A 49 -17.82 3.39 5.60
N LEU A 50 -18.31 3.63 4.38
CA LEU A 50 -18.30 4.95 3.77
C LEU A 50 -19.14 5.95 4.56
N VAL A 51 -20.37 5.59 4.96
CA VAL A 51 -21.22 6.46 5.79
C VAL A 51 -20.65 6.68 7.19
N ASN A 52 -19.72 5.83 7.63
CA ASN A 52 -19.00 5.96 8.90
C ASN A 52 -17.56 6.49 8.74
N GLY A 53 -17.28 7.20 7.65
CA GLY A 53 -16.06 8.00 7.50
C GLY A 53 -14.82 7.25 7.00
N TRP A 54 -14.98 6.07 6.38
CA TRP A 54 -13.83 5.32 5.85
C TRP A 54 -13.03 6.10 4.80
N ALA A 55 -13.70 6.86 3.93
CA ALA A 55 -13.06 7.65 2.87
C ALA A 55 -12.04 8.71 3.37
N THR A 56 -12.19 9.13 4.63
CA THR A 56 -11.33 10.14 5.28
C THR A 56 -10.47 9.55 6.39
N ARG A 57 -10.59 8.24 6.66
CA ARG A 57 -9.79 7.58 7.70
C ARG A 57 -8.32 7.57 7.29
N SER A 58 -7.48 8.22 8.09
CA SER A 58 -6.05 8.30 7.79
C SER A 58 -5.30 7.02 8.18
N PHE A 59 -4.23 6.69 7.45
CA PHE A 59 -3.21 5.73 7.88
C PHE A 59 -1.80 6.26 7.61
N ALA A 60 -0.85 5.82 8.44
CA ALA A 60 0.56 6.16 8.28
C ALA A 60 1.18 5.48 7.05
N GLU A 61 2.22 6.11 6.50
CA GLU A 61 3.02 5.56 5.41
C GLU A 61 3.69 4.24 5.80
N GLU A 62 4.20 4.18 7.03
CA GLU A 62 4.85 3.03 7.62
C GLU A 62 3.99 2.46 8.75
N GLN A 63 3.76 1.15 8.71
CA GLN A 63 2.99 0.44 9.72
C GLN A 63 3.76 -0.80 10.17
N LEU A 64 3.95 -0.93 11.48
CA LEU A 64 4.54 -2.09 12.14
C LEU A 64 3.52 -2.69 13.11
N TYR A 65 3.40 -4.01 13.15
CA TYR A 65 2.49 -4.74 14.05
C TYR A 65 3.25 -5.85 14.79
N ASP A 66 3.06 -5.96 16.11
CA ASP A 66 3.51 -7.11 16.91
C ASP A 66 2.40 -8.17 16.94
N LEU A 67 2.53 -9.16 16.07
CA LEU A 67 1.57 -10.21 15.80
C LEU A 67 1.35 -11.17 16.98
N LEU A 68 2.27 -11.16 17.96
CA LEU A 68 2.08 -11.94 19.18
C LEU A 68 0.95 -11.33 20.03
N PHE A 69 0.83 -10.01 20.05
CA PHE A 69 -0.16 -9.28 20.85
C PHE A 69 -1.32 -8.72 20.02
N ASP A 70 -1.12 -8.54 18.73
CA ASP A 70 -2.09 -7.99 17.78
C ASP A 70 -2.09 -8.81 16.48
N SER A 71 -2.64 -10.02 16.56
CA SER A 71 -2.72 -10.93 15.39
C SER A 71 -3.61 -10.40 14.27
N ASN A 72 -4.51 -9.44 14.58
CA ASN A 72 -5.44 -8.84 13.64
C ASN A 72 -4.91 -7.54 13.00
N GLU A 73 -3.70 -7.11 13.39
CA GLU A 73 -3.05 -5.92 12.82
C GLU A 73 -3.91 -4.65 12.96
N ALA A 74 -4.58 -4.53 14.11
CA ALA A 74 -5.50 -3.44 14.40
C ALA A 74 -4.79 -2.19 14.93
N ASN A 75 -3.60 -2.33 15.52
CA ASN A 75 -2.85 -1.23 16.14
C ASN A 75 -1.39 -1.23 15.71
N SER A 76 -1.03 -0.24 14.88
CA SER A 76 0.36 -0.09 14.50
C SER A 76 1.20 0.48 15.65
N VAL A 77 2.37 -0.13 15.88
CA VAL A 77 3.38 0.29 16.87
C VAL A 77 4.57 1.01 16.22
N ALA A 78 4.43 1.50 15.00
CA ALA A 78 5.53 2.16 14.28
C ALA A 78 6.03 3.45 14.96
N GLU A 79 5.14 4.16 15.67
CA GLU A 79 5.48 5.40 16.40
C GLU A 79 5.86 5.14 17.87
N ASP A 80 5.77 3.90 18.33
CA ASP A 80 6.12 3.53 19.70
C ASP A 80 7.65 3.41 19.84
N ALA A 81 8.22 4.24 20.71
CA ALA A 81 9.66 4.28 20.98
C ALA A 81 10.22 2.93 21.45
N ALA A 82 9.40 2.07 22.08
CA ALA A 82 9.80 0.73 22.49
C ALA A 82 10.10 -0.20 21.29
N TYR A 83 9.59 0.12 20.10
CA TYR A 83 9.74 -0.68 18.88
C TYR A 83 10.72 -0.07 17.88
N ILE A 84 11.43 1.01 18.22
CA ILE A 84 12.32 1.72 17.27
C ILE A 84 13.37 0.81 16.61
N ASP A 85 13.98 -0.09 17.37
CA ASP A 85 14.97 -1.04 16.86
C ASP A 85 14.34 -2.11 15.98
N VAL A 86 13.12 -2.55 16.31
CA VAL A 86 12.35 -3.51 15.52
C VAL A 86 11.94 -2.87 14.20
N LEU A 87 11.46 -1.63 14.22
CA LEU A 87 11.11 -0.88 13.04
C LEU A 87 12.34 -0.72 12.12
N ALA A 88 13.47 -0.29 12.66
CA ALA A 88 14.71 -0.16 11.90
C ALA A 88 15.17 -1.50 11.30
N LEU A 89 15.03 -2.61 12.04
CA LEU A 89 15.33 -3.95 11.53
C LEU A 89 14.41 -4.35 10.38
N MET A 90 13.10 -4.13 10.53
CA MET A 90 12.11 -4.51 9.52
C MET A 90 12.22 -3.65 8.26
N ARG A 91 12.53 -2.36 8.39
CA ARG A 91 12.89 -1.47 7.28
C ARG A 91 14.07 -2.04 6.48
N ARG A 92 15.20 -2.31 7.15
CA ARG A 92 16.39 -2.86 6.49
C ARG A 92 16.10 -4.16 5.74
N ARG A 93 15.35 -5.08 6.34
CA ARG A 93 14.97 -6.34 5.68
C ARG A 93 14.16 -6.11 4.40
N LEU A 94 13.26 -5.14 4.43
CA LEU A 94 12.46 -4.78 3.26
C LEU A 94 13.34 -4.16 2.17
N ASP A 95 14.18 -3.19 2.54
CA ASP A 95 15.08 -2.49 1.62
C ASP A 95 16.09 -3.46 0.96
N GLU A 96 16.67 -4.38 1.74
CA GLU A 96 17.56 -5.44 1.26
C GLU A 96 16.85 -6.36 0.26
N TRP A 97 15.62 -6.77 0.56
CA TRP A 97 14.83 -7.62 -0.33
C TRP A 97 14.48 -6.89 -1.63
N MET A 98 13.98 -5.65 -1.55
CA MET A 98 13.65 -4.84 -2.73
C MET A 98 14.88 -4.66 -3.64
N SER A 99 16.05 -4.43 -3.05
CA SER A 99 17.31 -4.33 -3.79
C SER A 99 17.69 -5.65 -4.43
N ALA A 100 17.58 -6.76 -3.70
CA ALA A 100 17.94 -8.10 -4.18
C ALA A 100 17.00 -8.63 -5.28
N THR A 101 15.79 -8.09 -5.39
CA THR A 101 14.80 -8.46 -6.41
C THR A 101 14.63 -7.40 -7.49
N ASP A 102 15.52 -6.41 -7.57
CA ASP A 102 15.47 -5.31 -8.54
C ASP A 102 14.09 -4.64 -8.61
N ASP A 103 13.50 -4.33 -7.46
CA ASP A 103 12.15 -3.79 -7.36
C ASP A 103 11.99 -2.52 -8.23
N PRO A 104 11.00 -2.47 -9.14
CA PRO A 104 10.83 -1.35 -10.06
C PRO A 104 10.59 -0.01 -9.36
N LEU A 105 10.10 -0.01 -8.10
CA LEU A 105 9.98 1.22 -7.31
C LEU A 105 11.33 1.88 -7.01
N LEU A 106 12.42 1.11 -6.96
CA LEU A 106 13.77 1.65 -6.74
C LEU A 106 14.34 2.32 -8.00
N GLN A 107 13.79 1.99 -9.17
CA GLN A 107 14.30 2.48 -10.46
C GLN A 107 13.53 3.70 -10.95
N SER A 108 12.19 3.65 -10.85
CA SER A 108 11.31 4.70 -11.37
C SER A 108 10.00 4.74 -10.59
N ALA A 109 9.63 5.93 -10.13
CA ALA A 109 8.32 6.20 -9.53
C ALA A 109 7.60 7.28 -10.39
N PRO A 110 6.34 7.06 -10.80
CA PRO A 110 5.54 5.84 -10.60
C PRO A 110 6.04 4.66 -11.46
N VAL A 111 5.80 3.43 -11.01
CA VAL A 111 6.08 2.22 -11.81
C VAL A 111 5.20 2.24 -13.05
N PRO A 112 5.74 2.14 -14.27
CA PRO A 112 4.94 2.19 -15.48
C PRO A 112 3.96 1.02 -15.56
N MET A 113 2.77 1.27 -16.10
CA MET A 113 1.81 0.21 -16.40
C MET A 113 2.22 -0.55 -17.66
N PRO A 114 1.87 -1.85 -17.76
CA PRO A 114 1.89 -2.55 -19.04
C PRO A 114 1.07 -1.81 -20.09
N ALA A 115 1.49 -1.91 -21.35
CA ALA A 115 0.70 -1.39 -22.47
C ALA A 115 -0.71 -1.99 -22.43
N GLU A 116 -1.73 -1.17 -22.73
CA GLU A 116 -3.15 -1.55 -22.75
C GLU A 116 -3.79 -1.86 -21.39
N ALA A 117 -3.04 -1.78 -20.29
CA ALA A 117 -3.62 -1.87 -18.96
C ALA A 117 -4.61 -0.72 -18.71
N VAL A 118 -5.70 -1.05 -18.01
CA VAL A 118 -6.70 -0.10 -17.52
C VAL A 118 -6.57 0.05 -16.02
N VAL A 119 -6.70 1.28 -15.54
CA VAL A 119 -6.54 1.61 -14.13
C VAL A 119 -7.63 2.59 -13.70
N ASN A 120 -8.24 2.31 -12.56
CA ASN A 120 -9.14 3.25 -11.90
C ASN A 120 -8.34 4.44 -11.37
N ASP A 121 -8.99 5.61 -11.30
CA ASP A 121 -8.45 6.75 -10.57
C ASP A 121 -8.30 6.38 -9.08
N PRO A 122 -7.12 6.51 -8.45
CA PRO A 122 -6.96 6.27 -7.02
C PRO A 122 -7.90 7.09 -6.12
N ASP A 123 -8.42 8.21 -6.61
CA ASP A 123 -9.43 9.05 -5.95
C ASP A 123 -10.88 8.70 -6.29
N GLY A 124 -11.11 7.69 -7.14
CA GLY A 124 -12.43 7.13 -7.41
C GLY A 124 -13.07 6.49 -6.16
N LEU A 125 -14.36 6.18 -6.24
CA LEU A 125 -15.10 5.52 -5.16
C LEU A 125 -15.28 4.03 -5.42
N SER A 126 -15.49 3.62 -6.67
CA SER A 126 -15.86 2.26 -7.06
C SER A 126 -14.95 1.69 -8.15
N PRO A 127 -14.63 0.37 -8.13
CA PRO A 127 -13.96 -0.29 -9.25
C PRO A 127 -14.79 -0.27 -10.55
N ARG A 128 -16.09 0.04 -10.48
CA ARG A 128 -17.00 0.11 -11.64
C ARG A 128 -16.99 1.46 -12.36
N GLU A 129 -16.30 2.44 -11.81
CA GLU A 129 -16.09 3.71 -12.50
C GLU A 129 -15.28 3.50 -13.78
N THR A 130 -15.48 4.37 -14.77
CA THR A 130 -14.77 4.26 -16.05
C THR A 130 -13.27 4.40 -15.82
N PRO A 131 -12.46 3.36 -16.06
CA PRO A 131 -11.03 3.43 -15.85
C PRO A 131 -10.38 4.26 -16.95
N SER A 132 -9.21 4.77 -16.65
CA SER A 132 -8.31 5.35 -17.66
C SER A 132 -7.48 4.25 -18.29
N VAL A 133 -7.31 4.31 -19.61
CA VAL A 133 -6.31 3.50 -20.31
C VAL A 133 -4.96 4.16 -20.09
N ALA A 134 -3.91 3.37 -19.88
CA ALA A 134 -2.53 3.85 -19.91
C ALA A 134 -2.24 4.57 -21.24
N THR A 135 -2.42 5.89 -21.31
CA THR A 135 -1.91 6.65 -22.45
C THR A 135 -0.42 6.79 -22.25
N HIS A 136 0.39 6.26 -23.17
CA HIS A 136 1.81 6.58 -23.29
C HIS A 136 1.97 8.08 -23.58
N LYS A 137 1.77 8.92 -22.57
CA LYS A 137 2.14 10.33 -22.61
C LYS A 137 3.13 10.54 -21.49
N HIS A 138 4.39 10.32 -21.83
CA HIS A 138 5.47 11.05 -21.17
C HIS A 138 5.07 12.53 -21.14
N PRO A 139 5.00 13.19 -19.98
CA PRO A 139 5.06 14.63 -19.96
C PRO A 139 6.49 14.97 -20.41
N THR A 140 6.62 15.42 -21.65
CA THR A 140 7.76 16.25 -22.03
C THR A 140 7.77 17.47 -21.11
N ALA A 141 8.88 17.63 -20.39
CA ALA A 141 9.26 18.86 -19.72
C ALA A 141 9.33 20.05 -20.72
#